data_AF-A0A938RF76-F1
#
_entry.id   AF-A0A938RF76-F1
#
_cell.length_a   1.000
_cell.length_b   1.000
_cell.length_c   1.000
_cell.angle_alpha   90.00
_cell.angle_beta   90.00
_cell.angle_gamma   90.00
#
_symmetry.space_group_name_H-M   'P 1'
#
loop_
_entity.id
_entity.type
_entity.pdbx_description
1 polymer ?
#
loop_
_entity_poly.entity_id
_entity_poly.type
_entity_poly.pdbx_seq_one_letter_code
_entity_poly.pdbx_strand_id
1 'polypeptide(L)' 'MSHLITVPKSEHADRLIIDPDRITLIDFKTGRVGHLADKYRPQILRYRTILERLLSEHPVESCLLFVDKPHRIITI' A
#
# COMPACT_ATOMS: atom_id res chain seq x y z
N MET A 1 10.10 0.43 -15.11
CA MET A 1 8.73 0.19 -15.62
C MET A 1 7.84 -0.04 -14.43
N SER A 2 6.74 0.69 -14.25
CA SER A 2 5.79 0.48 -13.14
C SER A 2 4.67 -0.44 -13.59
N HIS A 3 4.51 -1.59 -12.94
CA HIS A 3 3.41 -2.52 -13.19
C HIS A 3 2.25 -2.22 -12.24
N LEU A 4 1.06 -1.95 -12.78
CA LEU A 4 -0.17 -1.85 -12.01
C LEU A 4 -0.71 -3.26 -11.77
N ILE A 5 -0.85 -3.68 -10.50
CA ILE A 5 -1.40 -4.98 -10.14
C ILE A 5 -2.85 -4.81 -9.67
N THR A 6 -3.78 -5.43 -10.40
CA THR A 6 -5.20 -5.49 -10.04
C THR A 6 -5.44 -6.68 -9.10
N VAL A 7 -5.91 -6.42 -7.89
CA VAL A 7 -6.16 -7.45 -6.86
C VAL A 7 -7.63 -7.89 -6.92
N PRO A 8 -7.98 -9.19 -6.76
CA PRO A 8 -9.35 -9.70 -6.93
C PRO A 8 -10.26 -9.38 -5.73
N LYS A 9 -10.67 -8.13 -5.67
CA LYS A 9 -11.92 -7.55 -5.15
C LYS A 9 -11.99 -6.20 -5.86
N SER A 10 -13.15 -5.59 -5.99
CA SER A 10 -13.35 -4.27 -6.65
C SER A 10 -12.66 -3.09 -5.93
N GLU A 11 -11.46 -3.30 -5.38
CA GLU A 11 -10.64 -2.38 -4.62
C GLU A 11 -9.24 -2.44 -5.24
N HIS A 12 -8.85 -1.34 -5.88
CA HIS A 12 -7.54 -1.19 -6.52
C HIS A 12 -6.50 -0.73 -5.51
N ALA A 13 -5.27 -1.24 -5.65
CA ALA A 13 -4.11 -0.59 -5.05
C ALA A 13 -3.76 0.64 -5.89
N ASP A 14 -3.51 1.77 -5.25
CA ASP A 14 -3.26 3.01 -6.01
C ASP A 14 -1.89 3.01 -6.69
N ARG A 15 -0.84 2.53 -6.01
CA ARG A 15 0.52 2.50 -6.57
C ARG A 15 1.37 1.36 -6.01
N LEU A 16 2.11 0.73 -6.92
CA LEU A 16 3.15 -0.24 -6.62
C LEU A 16 4.46 0.20 -7.24
N ILE A 17 5.54 0.20 -6.46
CA ILE A 17 6.90 0.44 -6.91
C ILE A 17 7.66 -0.88 -6.70
N ILE A 18 8.36 -1.33 -7.74
CA ILE A 18 9.16 -2.55 -7.71
C ILE A 18 10.60 -2.13 -7.96
N ASP A 19 11.42 -2.20 -6.92
CA ASP A 19 12.86 -2.03 -6.97
C ASP A 19 13.54 -3.41 -6.94
N PRO A 20 14.82 -3.53 -7.33
CA PRO A 20 15.51 -4.83 -7.34
C PRO A 20 15.58 -5.56 -5.99
N ASP A 21 15.43 -4.83 -4.89
CA ASP A 21 15.58 -5.31 -3.52
C ASP A 21 14.28 -5.29 -2.70
N ARG A 22 13.22 -4.66 -3.20
CA ARG A 22 11.97 -4.46 -2.45
C ARG A 22 10.79 -4.09 -3.32
N ILE A 23 9.60 -4.27 -2.75
CA ILE A 23 8.34 -3.80 -3.31
C ILE A 23 7.73 -2.80 -2.34
N THR A 24 7.33 -1.63 -2.82
CA THR A 24 6.62 -0.62 -2.04
C THR A 24 5.19 -0.48 -2.53
N LEU A 25 4.24 -0.84 -1.69
CA LEU A 25 2.81 -0.61 -1.87
C LEU A 25 2.41 0.72 -1.23
N ILE A 26 1.83 1.62 -2.02
CA ILE A 26 1.36 2.93 -1.57
C ILE A 26 -0.13 3.04 -1.86
N ASP A 27 -0.89 3.34 -0.81
CA ASP A 27 -2.33 3.59 -0.88
C ASP A 27 -2.61 5.03 -0.42
N PHE A 28 -3.15 5.85 -1.32
CA PHE A 28 -3.38 7.27 -1.06
C PHE A 28 -4.73 7.47 -0.40
N LYS A 29 -4.77 8.38 0.57
CA LYS A 29 -5.98 8.72 1.31
C LYS A 29 -6.13 10.22 1.48
N THR A 30 -7.36 10.69 1.29
CA THR A 30 -7.81 12.01 1.74
C THR A 30 -8.47 11.84 3.10
N GLY A 31 -8.27 12.79 4.01
CA GLY A 31 -8.86 12.83 5.34
C GLY A 31 -7.85 13.00 6.47
N ARG A 32 -8.35 13.18 7.70
CA ARG A 32 -7.51 13.28 8.90
C ARG A 32 -7.04 11.89 9.34
N VAL A 33 -5.73 11.69 9.38
CA VAL A 33 -5.03 10.45 9.77
C VAL A 33 -5.70 9.62 10.88
N GLY A 34 -6.11 10.24 11.99
CA GLY A 34 -6.58 9.62 13.25
C GLY A 34 -7.17 8.20 13.15
N HIS A 35 -8.50 8.06 13.29
CA HIS A 35 -9.15 6.75 13.18
C HIS A 35 -9.13 6.16 11.76
N LEU A 36 -8.62 6.91 10.77
CA LEU A 36 -8.56 6.44 9.38
C LEU A 36 -7.43 5.43 9.18
N ALA A 37 -6.29 5.58 9.87
CA ALA A 37 -5.21 4.60 9.79
C ALA A 37 -5.69 3.20 10.21
N ASP A 38 -6.43 3.10 11.31
CA ASP A 38 -7.01 1.83 11.77
C ASP A 38 -8.07 1.27 10.81
N LYS A 39 -8.85 2.15 10.17
CA LYS A 39 -9.85 1.77 9.16
C LYS A 39 -9.21 1.10 7.93
N TYR A 40 -8.09 1.63 7.44
CA TYR A 40 -7.44 1.16 6.22
C TYR A 40 -6.38 0.08 6.46
N ARG A 41 -5.93 -0.11 7.71
CA ARG A 41 -4.94 -1.12 8.08
C ARG A 41 -5.30 -2.55 7.63
N PRO A 42 -6.52 -3.07 7.83
CA PRO A 42 -6.86 -4.43 7.39
C PRO A 42 -6.79 -4.59 5.87
N GLN A 43 -7.11 -3.54 5.12
CA GLN A 43 -7.06 -3.55 3.66
C GLN A 43 -5.61 -3.61 3.17
N ILE A 44 -4.74 -2.73 3.68
CA ILE A 44 -3.35 -2.68 3.22
C ILE A 44 -2.55 -3.93 3.61
N LEU A 45 -2.84 -4.53 4.78
CA LEU A 45 -2.26 -5.81 5.19
C LEU A 45 -2.69 -6.96 4.27
N ARG A 46 -3.94 -6.95 3.80
CA ARG A 46 -4.43 -7.95 2.84
C ARG A 46 -3.68 -7.85 1.52
N TYR A 47 -3.46 -6.64 1.01
CA TYR A 47 -2.67 -6.42 -0.19
C TYR A 47 -1.22 -6.83 -0.03
N ARG A 48 -0.59 -6.45 1.09
CA ARG A 48 0.76 -6.88 1.45
C ARG A 48 0.87 -8.41 1.42
N THR A 49 -0.04 -9.11 2.10
CA THR A 49 -0.06 -10.59 2.15
C THR A 49 -0.19 -11.21 0.75
N ILE A 50 -1.01 -10.63 -0.12
CA ILE A 50 -1.17 -11.12 -1.50
C ILE A 50 0.11 -10.90 -2.30
N LEU A 51 0.71 -9.71 -2.19
CA LEU A 51 1.94 -9.37 -2.90
C LEU A 51 3.13 -10.21 -2.42
N GLU A 52 3.27 -10.43 -1.11
CA GLU A 52 4.31 -11.31 -0.54
C GLU A 52 4.20 -12.74 -1.06
N ARG A 53 2.98 -13.23 -1.33
CA ARG A 53 2.76 -14.56 -1.93
C ARG A 53 3.05 -14.59 -3.43
N LEU A 54 2.72 -13.52 -4.15
CA LEU A 54 2.91 -13.45 -5.60
C LEU A 54 4.37 -13.14 -6.00
N LEU A 55 5.07 -12.35 -5.18
CA LEU A 55 6.39 -11.82 -5.44
C LEU A 55 7.33 -12.16 -4.29
N SER A 56 7.43 -13.45 -3.96
CA SER A 56 8.11 -13.98 -2.77
C SER A 56 9.59 -13.67 -2.66
N GLU A 57 10.22 -13.21 -3.75
CA GLU A 57 11.65 -12.90 -3.80
C GLU A 57 11.98 -11.52 -3.20
N HIS A 58 10.99 -10.65 -3.01
CA HIS A 58 11.22 -9.28 -2.57
C HIS A 58 10.35 -8.97 -1.34
N PRO A 59 10.92 -8.35 -0.28
CA PRO A 59 10.13 -7.87 0.85
C PRO A 59 9.11 -6.82 0.38
N VAL A 60 7.90 -6.87 0.95
CA VAL A 60 6.84 -5.89 0.66
C VAL A 60 6.71 -4.93 1.83
N GLU A 61 6.95 -3.65 1.56
CA GLU A 61 6.63 -2.55 2.45
C GLU A 61 5.29 -1.94 2.06
N SER A 62 4.48 -1.58 3.06
CA SER A 62 3.16 -1.00 2.85
C SER A 62 2.97 0.33 3.57
N CYS A 63 2.52 1.34 2.84
CA CYS A 63 2.37 2.71 3.35
C CYS A 63 0.98 3.28 3.03
N LEU A 64 0.37 3.91 4.02
CA LEU A 64 -0.77 4.82 3.81
C LEU A 64 -0.24 6.25 3.71
N LEU A 65 -0.54 6.92 2.59
CA LEU A 65 -0.14 8.31 2.37
C LEU A 65 -1.35 9.23 2.43
N PHE A 66 -1.36 10.14 3.40
CA PHE A 66 -2.46 11.10 3.57
C PHE A 66 -2.11 12.45 2.92
N VAL A 67 -2.85 12.81 1.86
CA VAL A 67 -2.50 13.97 1.00
C VAL A 67 -2.99 15.32 1.56
N ASP A 68 -3.95 15.31 2.49
CA ASP A 68 -4.59 16.53 3.01
C ASP A 68 -3.68 17.40 3.88
N LYS A 69 -2.54 16.88 4.34
CA LYS A 69 -1.52 17.63 5.09
C LYS A 69 -0.13 17.24 4.60
N PRO A 70 0.79 18.20 4.43
CA PRO A 70 2.14 17.90 4.00
C PRO A 70 2.82 16.93 4.99
N HIS A 71 3.54 15.94 4.45
CA HIS A 71 4.40 14.98 5.19
C HIS A 71 3.69 13.99 6.14
N ARG A 72 2.61 13.33 5.72
CA ARG A 72 1.96 12.27 6.55
C ARG A 72 1.99 10.90 5.89
N ILE A 73 3.09 10.20 6.12
CA ILE A 73 3.30 8.80 5.72
C ILE A 73 3.16 7.92 6.96
N ILE A 74 2.34 6.86 6.87
CA ILE A 74 2.23 5.84 7.90
C ILE A 74 2.70 4.52 7.31
N THR A 75 3.82 4.01 7.81
CA THR A 75 4.33 2.67 7.49
C THR A 75 3.60 1.65 8.36
N ILE A 76 3.10 0.58 7.72
CA ILE A 76 2.32 -0.48 8.37
C ILE A 76 3.02 -1.83 8.23
#